data_AF-A0A8K1C4W1-F1
#
_entry.id   AF-A0A8K1C4W1-F1
#
_cell.length_a   1.000
_cell.length_b   1.000
_cell.length_c   1.000
_cell.angle_alpha   90.00
_cell.angle_beta   90.00
_cell.angle_gamma   90.00
#
_symmetry.space_group_name_H-M   'P 1'
#
loop_
_entity.id
_entity.type
_entity.pdbx_description
1 polymer ?
#
loop_
_entity_poly.entity_id
_entity_poly.type
_entity_poly.pdbx_seq_one_letter_code
_entity_poly.pdbx_strand_id
1 'polypeptide(L)'
;MINHDITLATEMTLLCVLLGVKDGLFSVDIKGNQIVAQLTLALKKTKDNTITCDADKLQLFLARSRDEKEWLKADSDDGRKLRSGETTAAIEALITREKCLDDIALSRRFLEERLHHHST
;
A
#
# COMPACT_ATOMS: atom_id res chain seq x y z
N MET A 1 12.22 -9.43 -37.15
CA MET A 1 10.93 -9.71 -36.50
C MET A 1 10.93 -8.98 -35.18
N ILE A 2 10.07 -7.98 -35.04
CA ILE A 2 9.99 -7.14 -33.84
C ILE A 2 9.35 -8.03 -32.76
N ASN A 3 10.09 -8.35 -31.70
CA ASN A 3 9.54 -9.04 -30.55
C ASN A 3 8.56 -8.08 -29.87
N HIS A 4 7.28 -8.21 -30.24
CA HIS A 4 6.18 -7.62 -29.51
C HIS A 4 6.16 -8.22 -28.10
N ASP A 5 6.65 -7.43 -27.16
CA ASP A 5 5.94 -7.12 -25.92
C ASP A 5 5.07 -8.25 -25.38
N ILE A 6 5.62 -9.00 -24.43
CA ILE A 6 4.80 -9.66 -23.42
C ILE A 6 5.24 -9.06 -22.08
N THR A 7 4.94 -7.76 -21.91
CA THR A 7 4.77 -7.23 -20.56
C THR A 7 3.48 -7.85 -20.04
N LEU A 8 3.57 -9.08 -19.48
CA LEU A 8 2.48 -9.60 -18.66
C LEU A 8 2.31 -8.62 -17.52
N ALA A 9 1.32 -7.72 -17.65
CA ALA A 9 0.89 -6.88 -16.56
C ALA A 9 0.32 -7.82 -15.50
N THR A 10 1.16 -8.24 -14.56
CA THR A 10 0.73 -9.03 -13.41
C THR A 10 -0.31 -8.21 -12.67
N GLU A 11 -1.57 -8.63 -12.71
CA GLU A 11 -2.60 -8.02 -11.87
C GLU A 11 -2.33 -8.43 -10.42
N MET A 12 -2.33 -7.44 -9.53
CA MET A 12 -2.08 -7.63 -8.11
C MET A 12 -3.24 -7.04 -7.33
N THR A 13 -3.83 -7.85 -6.44
CA THR A 13 -4.84 -7.38 -5.49
C THR A 13 -4.17 -6.93 -4.21
N LEU A 14 -4.32 -5.65 -3.86
CA LEU A 14 -3.89 -5.10 -2.58
C LEU A 14 -5.05 -5.04 -1.60
N LEU A 15 -4.80 -5.48 -0.37
CA LEU A 15 -5.73 -5.31 0.74
C LEU A 15 -5.39 -4.04 1.50
N CYS A 16 -6.33 -3.12 1.59
CA CYS A 16 -6.18 -1.80 2.21
C CYS A 16 -7.15 -1.62 3.37
N VAL A 17 -6.75 -0.84 4.37
CA VAL A 17 -7.61 -0.46 5.50
C VAL A 17 -7.62 1.06 5.64
N LEU A 18 -8.81 1.63 5.77
CA LEU A 18 -9.00 3.01 6.20
C LEU A 18 -8.86 3.10 7.72
N LEU A 19 -7.90 3.89 8.19
CA LEU A 19 -7.64 4.09 9.61
C LEU A 19 -8.79 4.84 10.28
N GLY A 20 -9.15 4.43 11.50
CA GLY A 20 -10.24 5.06 12.26
C GLY A 20 -11.64 4.83 11.69
N VAL A 21 -11.77 4.02 10.62
CA VAL A 21 -13.05 3.69 9.98
C VAL A 21 -13.37 2.23 10.28
N LYS A 22 -14.46 2.01 11.01
CA LYS A 22 -14.99 0.66 11.25
C LYS A 22 -15.34 -0.01 9.92
N ASP A 23 -14.95 -1.27 9.75
CA ASP A 23 -15.13 -2.03 8.51
C ASP A 23 -14.48 -1.35 7.29
N GLY A 24 -13.42 -0.58 7.53
CA GLY A 24 -12.65 0.15 6.51
C GLY A 24 -11.75 -0.74 5.63
N LEU A 25 -11.88 -2.06 5.70
CA LEU A 25 -11.12 -3.02 4.88
C LEU A 25 -11.70 -3.09 3.46
N PHE A 26 -10.83 -3.05 2.46
CA PHE A 26 -11.23 -3.22 1.06
C PHE A 26 -10.06 -3.68 0.20
N SER A 27 -10.37 -4.35 -0.90
CA SER A 27 -9.39 -4.73 -1.91
C SER A 27 -9.38 -3.72 -3.06
N VAL A 28 -8.21 -3.49 -3.64
CA VAL A 28 -8.03 -2.76 -4.89
C VAL A 28 -7.15 -3.58 -5.82
N ASP A 29 -7.57 -3.70 -7.07
CA ASP A 29 -6.77 -4.35 -8.10
C ASP A 29 -5.93 -3.31 -8.84
N ILE A 30 -4.62 -3.57 -8.91
CA ILE A 30 -3.67 -2.73 -9.63
C ILE A 30 -2.85 -3.57 -10.61
N LYS A 31 -2.32 -2.91 -11.64
CA LYS A 31 -1.37 -3.55 -12.55
C LYS A 31 0.04 -3.45 -11.95
N GLY A 32 0.85 -4.49 -12.08
CA GLY A 32 2.17 -4.59 -11.47
C GLY A 32 3.21 -3.55 -11.94
N ASN A 33 2.89 -2.74 -12.94
CA ASN A 33 3.71 -1.63 -13.43
C ASN A 33 3.17 -0.24 -13.02
N GLN A 34 2.14 -0.17 -12.17
CA GLN A 34 1.55 1.09 -11.73
C GLN A 34 2.33 1.75 -10.59
N ILE A 35 2.44 3.07 -10.67
CA ILE A 35 3.05 3.93 -9.64
C ILE A 35 2.05 4.31 -8.55
N VAL A 36 2.53 4.92 -7.47
CA VAL A 36 1.73 5.33 -6.29
C VAL A 36 0.58 6.25 -6.68
N ALA A 37 0.82 7.19 -7.59
CA ALA A 37 -0.24 8.08 -8.09
C ALA A 37 -1.41 7.31 -8.74
N GLN A 38 -1.15 6.18 -9.40
CA GLN A 38 -2.22 5.34 -9.96
C GLN A 38 -2.95 4.55 -8.86
N LEU A 39 -2.21 4.09 -7.85
CA LEU A 39 -2.80 3.44 -6.67
C LEU A 39 -3.73 4.40 -5.90
N THR A 40 -3.32 5.64 -5.64
CA THR A 40 -4.17 6.61 -4.92
C THR A 40 -5.47 6.92 -5.67
N LEU A 41 -5.40 7.04 -7.00
CA LEU A 41 -6.57 7.18 -7.86
C LEU A 41 -7.48 5.94 -7.80
N ALA A 42 -6.91 4.73 -7.84
CA ALA A 42 -7.66 3.48 -7.77
C ALA A 42 -8.36 3.32 -6.40
N LEU A 43 -7.69 3.69 -5.31
CA LEU A 43 -8.26 3.68 -3.96
C LEU A 43 -9.45 4.63 -3.85
N LYS A 44 -9.29 5.89 -4.30
CA LYS A 44 -10.38 6.88 -4.31
C LYS A 44 -11.56 6.39 -5.15
N LYS A 45 -11.30 5.81 -6.32
CA LYS A 45 -12.36 5.26 -7.18
C LYS A 45 -13.11 4.09 -6.52
N THR A 46 -12.40 3.26 -5.76
CA THR A 46 -12.98 2.07 -5.11
C THR A 46 -13.83 2.42 -3.88
N LYS A 47 -13.48 3.51 -3.17
CA LYS A 47 -14.15 3.97 -1.96
C LYS A 47 -14.52 5.45 -2.05
N ASP A 48 -15.11 5.87 -3.16
CA ASP A 48 -15.44 7.28 -3.44
C ASP A 48 -16.41 7.89 -2.42
N ASN A 49 -17.36 7.08 -1.92
CA ASN A 49 -18.30 7.48 -0.88
C ASN A 49 -17.66 7.69 0.50
N THR A 50 -16.47 7.13 0.75
CA THR A 50 -15.77 7.22 2.05
C THR A 50 -14.54 8.12 1.97
N ILE A 51 -13.80 8.08 0.87
CA ILE A 51 -12.63 8.89 0.59
C ILE A 51 -13.08 10.16 -0.16
N THR A 52 -13.47 11.17 0.61
CA THR A 52 -13.98 12.43 0.06
C THR A 52 -12.87 13.43 -0.29
N CYS A 53 -11.65 13.23 0.21
CA CYS A 53 -10.50 14.06 -0.12
C CYS A 53 -9.97 13.82 -1.54
N ASP A 54 -9.11 14.73 -2.02
CA ASP A 54 -8.42 14.55 -3.29
C ASP A 54 -7.47 13.36 -3.24
N ALA A 55 -7.30 12.66 -4.36
CA ALA A 55 -6.51 11.41 -4.38
C ALA A 55 -5.04 11.65 -4.02
N ASP A 56 -4.49 12.81 -4.39
CA ASP A 56 -3.14 13.26 -4.03
C ASP A 56 -2.97 13.60 -2.53
N LYS A 57 -4.08 13.77 -1.80
CA LYS A 57 -4.08 14.01 -0.35
C LYS A 57 -4.15 12.72 0.46
N LEU A 58 -4.32 11.56 -0.19
CA LEU A 58 -4.26 10.26 0.48
C LEU A 58 -2.84 9.96 0.96
N GLN A 59 -2.70 9.70 2.25
CA GLN A 59 -1.45 9.21 2.82
C GLN A 59 -1.53 7.69 2.91
N LEU A 60 -0.62 7.01 2.22
CA LEU A 60 -0.55 5.55 2.21
C LEU A 60 0.63 5.10 3.07
N PHE A 61 0.43 4.04 3.84
CA PHE A 61 1.46 3.48 4.72
C PHE A 61 1.53 1.98 4.49
N LEU A 62 2.75 1.43 4.51
CA LEU A 62 2.91 -0.02 4.46
C LEU A 62 2.50 -0.63 5.80
N ALA A 63 1.65 -1.65 5.73
CA ALA A 63 1.33 -2.50 6.87
C ALA A 63 2.50 -3.46 7.21
N ARG A 64 3.76 -3.06 6.98
CA ARG A 64 4.96 -3.87 7.20
C ARG A 64 5.92 -3.04 8.05
N SER A 65 6.33 -3.57 9.20
CA SER A 65 7.38 -2.92 10.00
C SER A 65 8.72 -3.04 9.26
N ARG A 66 9.51 -1.96 9.28
CA ARG A 66 10.84 -1.94 8.65
C ARG A 66 11.80 -2.89 9.38
N ASP A 67 11.66 -2.98 10.70
CA ASP A 67 12.59 -3.70 11.57
C ASP A 67 12.31 -5.21 11.57
N GLU A 68 11.04 -5.58 11.55
CA GLU A 68 10.61 -6.99 11.66
C GLU A 68 10.50 -7.67 10.29
N LYS A 69 10.50 -6.92 9.18
CA LYS A 69 10.23 -7.39 7.80
C LYS A 69 8.91 -8.17 7.63
N GLU A 70 8.11 -8.29 8.68
CA GLU A 70 6.84 -8.99 8.70
C GLU A 70 5.68 -8.06 8.38
N TRP A 71 4.75 -8.57 7.57
CA TRP A 71 3.47 -7.91 7.32
C TRP A 71 2.57 -8.05 8.54
N LEU A 72 1.84 -6.99 8.86
CA LEU A 72 0.77 -7.00 9.82
C LEU A 72 -0.28 -8.01 9.35
N LYS A 73 -0.36 -9.13 10.06
CA LYS A 73 -1.30 -10.18 9.73
C LYS A 73 -2.70 -9.71 10.07
N ALA A 74 -3.66 -10.04 9.22
CA ALA A 74 -5.05 -9.70 9.47
C ALA A 74 -5.51 -10.28 10.82
N ASP A 75 -5.18 -11.53 11.11
CA ASP A 75 -5.58 -12.25 12.33
C ASP A 75 -4.74 -11.95 13.58
N SER A 76 -3.77 -11.03 13.52
CA SER A 76 -3.10 -10.55 14.74
C SER A 76 -4.06 -9.70 15.59
N ASP A 77 -3.68 -9.45 16.85
CA ASP A 77 -4.47 -8.59 17.73
C ASP A 77 -4.59 -7.16 17.18
N ASP A 78 -3.45 -6.61 16.75
CA ASP A 78 -3.39 -5.31 16.06
C ASP A 78 -4.18 -5.34 14.75
N GLY A 79 -4.08 -6.41 13.95
CA GLY A 79 -4.84 -6.54 12.71
C GLY A 79 -6.37 -6.56 12.92
N ARG A 80 -6.84 -7.20 13.99
CA ARG A 80 -8.27 -7.20 14.37
C ARG A 80 -8.73 -5.82 14.83
N LYS A 81 -7.96 -5.15 15.70
CA LYS A 81 -8.23 -3.79 16.18
C LYS A 81 -8.24 -2.78 15.04
N LEU A 82 -7.29 -2.89 14.12
CA LEU A 82 -7.25 -2.07 12.91
C LEU A 82 -8.54 -2.19 12.08
N ARG A 83 -9.12 -3.40 11.97
CA ARG A 83 -10.39 -3.61 11.26
C ARG A 83 -11.63 -3.11 12.00
N SER A 84 -11.61 -3.12 13.34
CA SER A 84 -12.69 -2.51 14.14
C SER A 84 -12.64 -0.98 14.12
N GLY A 85 -11.61 -0.38 13.51
CA GLY A 85 -11.38 1.06 13.46
C GLY A 85 -10.57 1.58 14.65
N GLU A 86 -10.02 0.69 15.47
CA GLU A 86 -9.16 1.02 16.60
C GLU A 86 -7.70 1.10 16.18
N THR A 87 -6.96 2.01 16.80
CA THR A 87 -5.52 2.19 16.57
C THR A 87 -4.75 1.75 17.82
N THR A 88 -3.69 0.96 17.64
CA THR A 88 -2.77 0.55 18.70
C THR A 88 -1.43 1.24 18.52
N ALA A 89 -0.58 1.22 19.56
CA ALA A 89 0.78 1.77 19.47
C ALA A 89 1.60 1.13 18.32
N ALA A 90 1.38 -0.15 18.03
CA ALA A 90 2.03 -0.82 16.90
C ALA A 90 1.56 -0.25 15.54
N ILE A 91 0.26 0.02 15.40
CA ILE A 91 -0.31 0.65 14.20
C ILE A 91 0.18 2.10 14.09
N GLU A 92 0.20 2.86 15.18
CA GLU A 92 0.75 4.23 15.19
C GLU A 92 2.22 4.26 14.78
N ALA A 93 3.01 3.26 15.18
CA ALA A 93 4.40 3.13 14.77
C ALA A 93 4.57 2.86 13.26
N LEU A 94 3.54 2.36 12.58
CA LEU A 94 3.53 2.21 11.11
C LEU A 94 3.17 3.52 10.39
N ILE A 95 2.40 4.39 11.04
CA ILE A 95 1.85 5.64 10.49
C ILE A 95 2.72 6.82 10.91
N THR A 96 4.01 6.77 10.58
CA THR A 96 4.92 7.91 10.77
C THR A 96 5.20 8.59 9.44
N ARG A 97 5.44 9.91 9.46
CA ARG A 97 5.63 10.72 8.23
C ARG A 97 6.75 10.17 7.33
N GLU A 98 7.80 9.61 7.92
CA GLU A 98 8.93 8.97 7.24
C GLU A 98 8.58 7.63 6.56
N LYS A 99 7.47 7.01 6.98
CA LYS A 99 6.93 5.76 6.45
C LYS A 99 5.78 5.96 5.47
N CYS A 100 5.37 7.22 5.24
CA CYS A 100 4.40 7.56 4.21
C CYS A 100 4.97 7.20 2.84
N LEU A 101 4.16 6.52 2.03
CA LEU A 101 4.46 6.21 0.65
C LEU A 101 4.20 7.47 -0.18
N ASP A 102 5.22 8.29 -0.36
CA ASP A 102 5.22 9.33 -1.38
C ASP A 102 5.83 8.79 -2.70
N ASP A 103 5.44 9.40 -3.82
CA ASP A 103 5.81 8.99 -5.19
C ASP A 103 7.34 8.97 -5.41
N ILE A 104 8.07 9.83 -4.68
CA ILE A 104 9.53 9.98 -4.73
C ILE A 104 10.23 8.84 -3.96
N ALA A 105 9.73 8.51 -2.77
CA ALA A 105 10.31 7.51 -1.88
C ALA A 105 10.20 6.10 -2.46
N LEU A 106 9.13 5.78 -3.18
CA LEU A 106 8.98 4.47 -3.83
C LEU A 106 9.81 4.35 -5.11
N SER A 107 9.92 5.40 -5.91
CA SER A 107 10.82 5.38 -7.08
C SER A 107 12.26 5.07 -6.66
N ARG A 108 12.74 5.66 -5.56
CA ARG A 108 14.07 5.36 -5.03
C ARG A 108 14.17 3.97 -4.38
N ARG A 109 13.20 3.59 -3.53
CA ARG A 109 13.25 2.32 -2.77
C ARG A 109 13.03 1.08 -3.64
N PHE A 110 12.15 1.14 -4.64
CA PHE A 110 12.01 0.04 -5.59
C PHE A 110 13.29 -0.15 -6.41
N LEU A 111 13.98 0.93 -6.80
CA LEU A 111 15.28 0.82 -7.45
C LEU A 111 16.32 0.17 -6.53
N GLU A 112 16.38 0.56 -5.26
CA GLU A 112 17.30 -0.01 -4.27
C GLU A 112 17.02 -1.51 -4.00
N GLU A 113 15.76 -1.93 -3.83
CA GLU A 113 15.41 -3.35 -3.64
C GLU A 113 15.59 -4.21 -4.91
N ARG A 114 15.38 -3.63 -6.11
CA ARG A 114 15.64 -4.30 -7.39
C ARG A 114 17.14 -4.49 -7.66
N LEU A 115 17.98 -3.54 -7.25
CA LEU A 115 19.45 -3.64 -7.34
C LEU A 115 19.99 -4.82 -6.52
N HIS A 116 19.42 -5.10 -5.34
CA HIS A 116 19.88 -6.20 -4.49
C HIS A 116 19.44 -7.58 -5.00
N HIS A 117 18.29 -7.69 -5.68
CA HIS A 117 17.81 -8.97 -6.23
C HIS A 117 18.49 -9.40 -7.54
N HIS A 118 19.38 -8.58 -8.12
CA HIS A 118 20.11 -8.91 -9.35
C HIS A 118 21.60 -9.21 -9.13
N SER A 119 22.07 -9.26 -7.88
CA SER A 119 23.47 -9.58 -7.53
C SER A 119 23.61 -10.85 -6.69
N THR A 120 22.71 -11.83 -6.84
CA THR A 120 22.91 -13.18 -6.27
C THR A 120 22.84 -14.24 -7.35
#